data_AF-A0A914CXX1-F1
#
_entry.id   AF-A0A914CXX1-F1
#
_cell.length_a   1.000
_cell.length_b   1.000
_cell.length_c   1.000
_cell.angle_alpha   90.00
_cell.angle_beta   90.00
_cell.angle_gamma   90.00
#
_symmetry.space_group_name_H-M   'P 1'
#
loop_
_entity.id
_entity.type
_entity.pdbx_description
1 polymer ?
#
loop_
_entity_poly.entity_id
_entity_poly.type
_entity_poly.pdbx_seq_one_letter_code
_entity_poly.pdbx_strand_id
1 'polypeptide(L)'
;MAGKFTFNLLENEMELLIHPNVTFATKELNNRSNSSSDRGNVILTNLRIIFLPNPRNSPSRSYITSLWLVNTQNFVFKKPFFINDNLNGVTRASNDSQWQGDLEWKLTFHQSRGIDFAQAVREVGELNQHYNHNIPMGELAYLADKFQHRNYSEEVSYGAPSGGCFCFPCICLPIMF
;
A
#
# COMPACT_ATOMS: atom_id res chain seq x y z
N MET A 1 22.26 -0.33 18.73
CA MET A 1 22.60 -0.21 17.30
C MET A 1 21.49 -0.90 16.51
N ALA A 2 20.64 -0.15 15.80
CA ALA A 2 19.58 -0.75 15.00
C ALA A 2 20.21 -1.31 13.73
N GLY A 3 20.15 -2.63 13.53
CA GLY A 3 20.59 -3.25 12.28
C GLY A 3 19.83 -2.62 11.12
N LYS A 4 20.56 -2.02 10.17
CA LYS A 4 19.98 -1.51 8.94
C LYS A 4 19.70 -2.73 8.06
N PHE A 5 18.43 -3.07 7.84
CA PHE A 5 18.07 -4.09 6.86
C PHE A 5 18.50 -3.59 5.48
N THR A 6 19.43 -4.30 4.85
CA THR A 6 19.81 -4.10 3.44
C THR A 6 19.00 -5.07 2.60
N PHE A 7 18.11 -4.56 1.75
CA PHE A 7 17.49 -5.32 0.68
C PHE A 7 18.16 -4.92 -0.63
N ASN A 8 18.36 -5.89 -1.52
CA ASN A 8 18.88 -5.63 -2.86
C ASN A 8 17.71 -5.66 -3.83
N LEU A 9 17.60 -4.60 -4.63
CA LEU A 9 16.76 -4.61 -5.82
C LEU A 9 17.39 -5.56 -6.85
N LEU A 10 16.53 -6.25 -7.61
CA LEU A 10 16.97 -7.08 -8.71
C LEU A 10 17.46 -6.22 -9.88
N GLU A 11 18.14 -6.85 -10.83
CA GLU A 11 18.47 -6.20 -12.09
C GLU A 11 17.17 -5.76 -12.79
N ASN A 12 17.07 -4.49 -13.15
CA ASN A 12 15.88 -3.83 -13.70
C ASN A 12 14.67 -3.71 -12.75
N GLU A 13 14.87 -3.90 -11.44
CA GLU A 13 13.88 -3.56 -10.44
C GLU A 13 14.04 -2.10 -9.99
N MET A 14 12.98 -1.32 -10.13
CA MET A 14 12.93 0.08 -9.73
C MET A 14 11.99 0.25 -8.53
N GLU A 15 12.46 1.00 -7.53
CA GLU A 15 11.63 1.48 -6.45
C GLU A 15 10.71 2.61 -6.95
N LEU A 16 9.39 2.43 -6.81
CA LEU A 16 8.38 3.36 -7.31
C LEU A 16 7.74 4.18 -6.18
N LEU A 17 7.49 3.56 -5.03
CA LEU A 17 6.82 4.22 -3.91
C LEU A 17 7.19 3.58 -2.57
N ILE A 18 7.57 4.38 -1.59
CA ILE A 18 7.73 3.96 -0.20
C ILE A 18 6.57 4.52 0.62
N HIS A 19 5.95 3.68 1.44
CA HIS A 19 5.00 4.10 2.47
C HIS A 19 5.49 3.66 3.85
N PRO A 20 5.76 4.58 4.78
CA PRO A 20 6.23 4.22 6.11
C PRO A 20 5.07 3.79 7.01
N ASN A 21 5.41 3.19 8.15
CA ASN A 21 4.48 2.97 9.26
C ASN A 21 3.27 2.09 8.91
N VAL A 22 3.52 0.94 8.30
CA VAL A 22 2.52 -0.04 7.89
C VAL A 22 2.64 -1.29 8.77
N THR A 23 1.51 -1.84 9.20
CA THR A 23 1.47 -3.17 9.82
C THR A 23 1.24 -4.21 8.73
N PHE A 24 2.12 -5.19 8.66
CA PHE A 24 2.00 -6.34 7.80
C PHE A 24 1.59 -7.55 8.63
N ALA A 25 0.50 -8.20 8.25
CA ALA A 25 0.04 -9.43 8.85
C ALA A 25 -0.09 -10.51 7.78
N THR A 26 0.33 -11.72 8.11
CA THR A 26 0.22 -12.89 7.25
C THR A 26 -0.60 -13.98 7.91
N LYS A 27 -1.28 -14.76 7.08
CA LYS A 27 -2.02 -15.96 7.48
C LYS A 27 -1.84 -17.02 6.40
N GLU A 28 -1.23 -18.13 6.76
CA GLU A 28 -1.21 -19.31 5.89
C GLU A 28 -2.62 -19.90 5.83
N LEU A 29 -3.17 -20.05 4.63
CA LEU A 29 -4.55 -20.53 4.47
C LEU A 29 -4.72 -22.01 4.87
N ASN A 30 -3.63 -22.77 4.89
CA ASN A 30 -3.61 -24.21 5.18
C ASN A 30 -3.22 -24.55 6.62
N ASN A 31 -2.80 -23.57 7.43
CA ASN A 31 -2.28 -23.82 8.77
C ASN A 31 -3.02 -22.94 9.79
N ARG A 32 -3.64 -23.55 10.81
CA ARG A 32 -4.44 -22.84 11.83
C ARG A 32 -3.60 -22.03 12.84
N SER A 33 -2.30 -21.93 12.64
CA SER A 33 -1.37 -21.49 13.68
C SER A 33 -0.63 -20.21 13.28
N ASN A 34 -0.88 -19.16 14.07
CA ASN A 34 -0.11 -17.92 14.23
C ASN A 34 -0.24 -16.87 13.12
N SER A 35 -1.24 -16.01 13.24
CA SER A 35 -1.18 -14.68 12.64
C SER A 35 -0.07 -13.89 13.33
N SER A 36 1.08 -13.75 12.68
CA SER A 36 2.11 -12.80 13.11
C SER A 36 1.87 -11.47 12.43
N SER A 37 2.10 -10.38 13.15
CA SER A 37 2.00 -9.03 12.60
C SER A 37 3.21 -8.21 12.98
N ASP A 38 3.83 -7.61 11.99
CA ASP A 38 5.02 -6.78 12.15
C ASP A 38 4.74 -5.37 11.68
N ARG A 39 5.42 -4.38 12.29
CA ARG A 39 5.29 -2.97 11.91
C ARG A 39 6.56 -2.51 11.23
N GLY A 40 6.41 -1.84 10.09
CA GLY A 40 7.53 -1.52 9.23
C GLY A 40 7.19 -0.51 8.14
N ASN A 41 7.99 -0.50 7.10
CA ASN A 41 7.74 0.25 5.87
C ASN A 41 7.39 -0.73 4.76
N VAL A 42 6.57 -0.29 3.81
CA VAL A 42 6.29 -1.03 2.60
C VAL A 42 6.82 -0.26 1.40
N ILE A 43 7.41 -0.99 0.47
CA ILE A 43 7.97 -0.46 -0.76
C ILE A 43 7.25 -1.15 -1.92
N LEU A 44 6.77 -0.36 -2.85
CA LEU A 44 6.29 -0.83 -4.15
C LEU A 44 7.42 -0.68 -5.16
N THR A 45 7.78 -1.78 -5.79
CA THR A 45 8.63 -1.79 -6.97
C THR A 45 7.80 -2.08 -8.21
N ASN A 46 8.43 -2.02 -9.38
CA ASN A 46 7.83 -2.47 -10.62
C ASN A 46 7.57 -3.98 -10.68
N LEU A 47 8.02 -4.80 -9.72
CA LEU A 47 7.85 -6.27 -9.76
C LEU A 47 7.15 -6.84 -8.52
N ARG A 48 7.31 -6.20 -7.36
CA ARG A 48 6.87 -6.75 -6.08
C ARG A 48 6.58 -5.67 -5.05
N ILE A 49 5.85 -6.07 -4.02
CA ILE A 49 5.68 -5.31 -2.79
C ILE A 49 6.68 -5.87 -1.78
N ILE A 50 7.55 -5.03 -1.25
CA ILE A 50 8.58 -5.40 -0.27
C ILE A 50 8.18 -4.82 1.07
N PHE A 51 8.03 -5.67 2.08
CA PHE A 51 7.85 -5.27 3.46
C PHE A 51 9.19 -5.28 4.20
N LEU A 52 9.53 -4.14 4.79
CA LEU A 52 10.72 -3.94 5.61
C LEU A 52 10.31 -3.79 7.08
N PRO A 53 10.51 -4.82 7.92
CA PRO A 53 10.16 -4.74 9.33
C PRO A 53 11.01 -3.69 10.06
N ASN A 54 10.40 -2.96 11.00
CA ASN A 54 11.15 -2.08 11.90
C ASN A 54 11.72 -2.92 13.04
N PRO A 55 13.06 -3.02 13.19
CA PRO A 55 13.69 -3.89 14.19
C PRO A 55 13.32 -3.54 15.64
N ARG A 56 12.81 -2.32 15.91
CA ARG A 56 12.36 -1.93 17.25
C ARG A 56 10.94 -2.39 17.60
N ASN A 57 10.11 -2.65 16.59
CA ASN A 57 8.67 -2.88 16.74
C ASN A 57 8.21 -4.25 16.22
N SER A 58 9.16 -5.14 15.91
CA SER A 58 8.89 -6.46 15.33
C SER A 58 9.21 -7.58 16.33
N PRO A 59 8.19 -8.17 16.99
CA PRO A 59 8.36 -9.28 17.93
C PRO A 59 8.65 -10.61 17.22
N SER A 60 8.29 -10.74 15.94
CA SER A 60 8.55 -11.91 15.10
C SER A 60 9.73 -11.64 14.17
N ARG A 61 10.74 -12.51 14.21
CA ARG A 61 11.63 -12.87 13.09
C ARG A 61 11.65 -11.83 11.95
N SER A 62 12.40 -10.74 12.19
CA SER A 62 12.51 -9.57 11.31
C SER A 62 13.12 -9.95 9.96
N TYR A 63 12.32 -10.51 9.06
CA TYR A 63 12.72 -10.84 7.70
C TYR A 63 12.03 -9.93 6.71
N ILE A 64 12.80 -9.51 5.72
CA ILE A 64 12.28 -8.76 4.57
C ILE A 64 11.36 -9.70 3.80
N THR A 65 10.10 -9.30 3.66
CA THR A 65 9.11 -10.12 2.92
C THR A 65 8.87 -9.50 1.55
N SER A 66 8.89 -10.33 0.51
CA SER A 66 8.66 -9.92 -0.88
C SER A 66 7.43 -10.62 -1.43
N LEU A 67 6.46 -9.84 -1.89
CA LEU A 67 5.21 -10.29 -2.50
C LEU A 67 5.23 -9.93 -3.99
N TRP A 68 5.46 -10.92 -4.83
CA TRP A 68 5.53 -10.73 -6.27
C TRP A 68 4.17 -10.41 -6.86
N LEU A 69 4.08 -9.33 -7.65
CA LEU A 69 2.81 -8.89 -8.23
C LEU A 69 2.23 -9.94 -9.19
N VAL A 70 3.09 -10.63 -9.95
CA VAL A 70 2.72 -11.75 -10.83
C VAL A 70 2.02 -12.89 -10.09
N ASN A 71 2.41 -13.15 -8.84
CA ASN A 71 1.88 -14.26 -8.05
C ASN A 71 0.75 -13.83 -7.12
N THR A 72 0.34 -12.56 -7.17
CA THR A 72 -0.62 -11.99 -6.24
C THR A 72 -1.95 -11.77 -6.95
N GLN A 73 -3.01 -12.30 -6.34
CA GLN A 73 -4.38 -12.21 -6.84
C GLN A 73 -5.27 -11.57 -5.78
N ASN A 74 -6.46 -11.13 -6.21
CA ASN A 74 -7.51 -10.62 -5.33
C ASN A 74 -7.06 -9.42 -4.48
N PHE A 75 -6.47 -8.39 -5.10
CA PHE A 75 -6.19 -7.13 -4.40
C PHE A 75 -7.50 -6.46 -3.98
N VAL A 76 -7.79 -6.48 -2.68
CA VAL A 76 -8.96 -5.83 -2.10
C VAL A 76 -8.50 -4.70 -1.20
N PHE A 77 -8.78 -3.48 -1.63
CA PHE A 77 -8.62 -2.29 -0.80
C PHE A 77 -9.92 -2.05 -0.02
N LYS A 78 -9.82 -1.95 1.31
CA LYS A 78 -10.94 -1.62 2.20
C LYS A 78 -10.61 -0.34 2.94
N LYS A 79 -11.39 0.72 2.68
CA LYS A 79 -11.39 1.97 3.43
C LYS A 79 -12.61 2.03 4.35
N PRO A 80 -12.51 1.54 5.60
CA PRO A 80 -13.57 1.73 6.58
C PRO A 80 -13.74 3.22 6.91
N PHE A 81 -14.99 3.69 7.09
CA PHE A 81 -15.33 5.11 7.24
C PHE A 81 -14.65 5.82 8.45
N PHE A 82 -14.11 5.08 9.43
CA PHE A 82 -13.47 5.61 10.65
C PHE A 82 -12.23 4.83 11.13
N ILE A 83 -11.67 3.94 10.32
CA ILE A 83 -10.54 3.07 10.69
C ILE A 83 -9.42 3.20 9.64
N ASN A 84 -8.22 2.74 9.96
CA ASN A 84 -7.06 2.66 9.07
C ASN A 84 -7.38 2.02 7.70
N ASP A 85 -6.76 2.56 6.65
CA ASP A 85 -6.79 1.98 5.30
C ASP A 85 -6.15 0.58 5.32
N ASN A 86 -6.82 -0.40 4.70
CA ASN A 86 -6.30 -1.77 4.59
C ASN A 86 -6.20 -2.21 3.13
N LEU A 87 -5.05 -2.75 2.76
CA LEU A 87 -4.85 -3.46 1.50
C LEU A 87 -4.62 -4.93 1.82
N ASN A 88 -5.48 -5.79 1.28
CA ASN A 88 -5.39 -7.23 1.43
C ASN A 88 -5.11 -7.88 0.08
N GLY A 89 -4.48 -9.04 0.09
CA GLY A 89 -4.34 -9.88 -1.09
C GLY A 89 -3.99 -11.31 -0.72
N VAL A 90 -4.02 -12.16 -1.74
CA VAL A 90 -3.58 -13.55 -1.64
C VAL A 90 -2.44 -13.74 -2.62
N THR A 91 -1.27 -14.10 -2.11
CA THR A 91 -0.11 -14.44 -2.94
C THR A 91 0.04 -15.95 -2.97
N ARG A 92 0.23 -16.51 -4.15
CA ARG A 92 0.52 -17.94 -4.33
C ARG A 92 2.03 -18.17 -4.33
N ALA A 93 2.45 -19.27 -3.74
CA ALA A 93 3.82 -19.75 -3.84
C ALA A 93 4.24 -19.88 -5.32
N SER A 94 5.42 -19.38 -5.67
CA SER A 94 6.03 -19.74 -6.97
C SER A 94 6.45 -21.20 -6.94
N ASN A 95 6.51 -21.86 -8.10
CA ASN A 95 7.00 -23.24 -8.22
C ASN A 95 8.42 -23.43 -7.64
N ASP A 96 9.22 -22.36 -7.66
CA ASP A 96 10.59 -22.35 -7.12
C ASP A 96 10.70 -21.77 -5.70
N SER A 97 9.58 -21.48 -5.03
CA SER A 97 9.61 -20.89 -3.69
C SER A 97 9.74 -21.96 -2.60
N GLN A 98 10.43 -21.60 -1.50
CA GLN A 98 10.67 -22.51 -0.36
C GLN A 98 9.41 -22.81 0.48
N TRP A 99 8.27 -22.25 0.12
CA TRP A 99 6.99 -22.46 0.78
C TRP A 99 5.95 -22.89 -0.26
N GLN A 100 4.95 -23.65 0.17
CA GLN A 100 3.89 -24.14 -0.71
C GLN A 100 2.53 -23.66 -0.21
N GLY A 101 1.63 -23.36 -1.15
CA GLY A 101 0.25 -22.95 -0.87
C GLY A 101 -0.02 -21.47 -1.15
N ASP A 102 -1.12 -20.99 -0.57
CA ASP A 102 -1.59 -19.61 -0.72
C ASP A 102 -1.39 -18.86 0.62
N LEU A 103 -0.77 -17.68 0.53
CA LEU A 103 -0.49 -16.79 1.64
C LEU A 103 -1.47 -15.61 1.59
N GLU A 104 -2.40 -15.56 2.54
CA GLU A 104 -3.23 -14.37 2.74
C GLU A 104 -2.42 -13.33 3.51
N TRP A 105 -2.38 -12.11 2.98
CA TRP A 105 -1.66 -11.01 3.60
C TRP A 105 -2.51 -9.76 3.70
N LYS A 106 -2.18 -8.94 4.70
CA LYS A 106 -2.85 -7.67 5.00
C LYS A 106 -1.83 -6.61 5.36
N LEU A 107 -1.94 -5.46 4.69
CA LEU A 107 -1.24 -4.24 4.99
C LEU A 107 -2.23 -3.25 5.62
N THR A 108 -1.94 -2.78 6.82
CA THR A 108 -2.70 -1.74 7.52
C THR A 108 -1.88 -0.47 7.58
N PHE A 109 -2.34 0.58 6.90
CA PHE A 109 -1.66 1.87 6.83
C PHE A 109 -2.08 2.74 8.01
N HIS A 110 -1.13 3.07 8.89
CA HIS A 110 -1.40 3.88 10.10
C HIS A 110 -1.26 5.39 9.86
N GLN A 111 -0.88 5.79 8.65
CA GLN A 111 -0.88 7.17 8.22
C GLN A 111 -1.93 7.34 7.12
N SER A 112 -2.41 8.57 6.94
CA SER A 112 -3.22 8.91 5.77
C SER A 112 -2.46 8.53 4.49
N ARG A 113 -3.21 8.14 3.44
CA ARG A 113 -2.73 7.83 2.06
C ARG A 113 -2.42 6.36 1.75
N GLY A 114 -2.97 5.42 2.53
CA GLY A 114 -3.00 4.01 2.15
C GLY A 114 -3.75 3.75 0.84
N ILE A 115 -4.75 4.58 0.52
CA ILE A 115 -5.46 4.54 -0.77
C ILE A 115 -4.55 4.83 -1.97
N ASP A 116 -3.62 5.79 -1.85
CA ASP A 116 -2.70 6.14 -2.94
C ASP A 116 -1.76 4.98 -3.23
N PHE A 117 -1.28 4.34 -2.16
CA PHE A 117 -0.47 3.13 -2.27
C PHE A 117 -1.26 2.02 -2.97
N ALA A 118 -2.52 1.77 -2.56
CA ALA A 118 -3.35 0.75 -3.20
C ALA A 118 -3.64 1.02 -4.68
N GLN A 119 -3.87 2.29 -5.05
CA GLN A 119 -4.02 2.69 -6.46
C GLN A 119 -2.73 2.47 -7.24
N ALA A 120 -1.58 2.83 -6.67
CA ALA A 120 -0.27 2.59 -7.28
C ALA A 120 -0.01 1.09 -7.49
N VAL A 121 -0.33 0.24 -6.51
CA VAL A 121 -0.22 -1.23 -6.66
C VAL A 121 -1.07 -1.73 -7.82
N ARG A 122 -2.32 -1.25 -7.95
CA ARG A 122 -3.20 -1.66 -9.05
C ARG A 122 -2.64 -1.23 -10.40
N GLU A 123 -2.22 0.03 -10.53
CA GLU A 123 -1.67 0.58 -11.77
C GLU A 123 -0.41 -0.18 -12.20
N VAL A 124 0.52 -0.43 -11.27
CA VAL A 124 1.73 -1.22 -11.55
C VAL A 124 1.40 -2.68 -11.87
N GLY A 125 0.40 -3.27 -11.22
CA GLY A 125 -0.07 -4.63 -11.48
C GLY A 125 -0.67 -4.79 -12.88
N GLU A 126 -1.50 -3.83 -13.30
CA GLU A 126 -2.09 -3.79 -14.64
C GLU A 126 -1.01 -3.65 -15.73
N LEU A 127 -0.04 -2.74 -15.52
CA LEU A 127 1.07 -2.57 -16.45
C LEU A 127 1.98 -3.80 -16.50
N ASN A 128 2.20 -4.47 -15.37
CA ASN A 128 2.93 -5.74 -15.33
C ASN A 128 2.27 -6.80 -16.21
N GLN A 129 0.94 -6.93 -16.13
CA GLN A 129 0.20 -7.88 -16.95
C GLN A 129 0.24 -7.47 -18.42
N HIS A 130 0.07 -6.18 -18.72
CA HIS A 130 0.07 -5.66 -20.08
C HIS A 130 1.40 -5.89 -20.80
N TYR A 131 2.53 -5.66 -20.11
CA TYR A 131 3.87 -5.77 -20.67
C TYR A 131 4.55 -7.13 -20.41
N ASN A 132 3.82 -8.15 -19.97
CA ASN A 132 4.38 -9.46 -19.59
C ASN A 132 5.62 -9.33 -18.67
N HIS A 133 5.49 -8.50 -17.63
CA HIS A 133 6.51 -8.19 -16.62
C HIS A 133 7.72 -7.39 -17.11
N ASN A 134 7.70 -6.88 -18.35
CA ASN A 134 8.79 -6.10 -18.94
C ASN A 134 8.35 -4.66 -19.23
N ILE A 135 7.97 -3.93 -18.17
CA ILE A 135 7.51 -2.54 -18.30
C ILE A 135 8.68 -1.68 -18.86
N PRO A 136 8.46 -0.92 -19.95
CA PRO A 136 9.50 -0.07 -20.53
C PRO A 136 10.02 0.98 -19.54
N MET A 137 11.31 1.31 -19.63
CA MET A 137 11.95 2.25 -18.71
C MET A 137 11.29 3.64 -18.69
N GLY A 138 10.82 4.13 -19.84
CA GLY A 138 10.11 5.41 -19.91
C GLY A 138 8.81 5.42 -19.10
N GLU A 139 8.08 4.30 -19.09
CA GLU A 139 6.86 4.14 -18.32
C GLU A 139 7.17 4.03 -16.82
N LEU A 140 8.22 3.29 -16.45
CA LEU A 140 8.69 3.21 -15.07
C LEU A 140 9.10 4.58 -14.51
N ALA A 141 9.83 5.37 -15.31
CA ALA A 141 10.22 6.73 -14.93
C ALA A 141 9.00 7.64 -14.72
N TYR A 142 8.00 7.53 -15.59
CA TYR A 142 6.74 8.27 -15.44
C TYR A 142 5.98 7.87 -14.16
N LEU A 143 5.90 6.57 -13.85
CA LEU A 143 5.25 6.10 -12.62
C LEU A 143 5.99 6.56 -11.36
N ALA A 144 7.32 6.46 -11.35
CA ALA A 144 8.14 6.92 -10.24
C ALA A 144 7.90 8.42 -9.97
N ASP A 145 7.93 9.23 -11.03
CA ASP A 145 7.63 10.66 -10.97
C ASP A 145 6.20 10.92 -10.45
N LYS A 146 5.19 10.27 -11.05
CA LYS A 146 3.78 10.40 -10.68
C LYS A 146 3.52 10.06 -9.21
N PHE A 147 4.14 8.99 -8.70
CA PHE A 147 3.94 8.56 -7.32
C PHE A 147 4.70 9.43 -6.32
N GLN A 148 5.88 9.94 -6.69
CA GLN A 148 6.61 10.93 -5.89
C GLN A 148 5.85 12.26 -5.80
N HIS A 149 5.24 12.71 -6.90
CA HIS A 149 4.42 13.92 -6.89
C HIS A 149 3.17 13.73 -6.02
N ARG A 150 2.45 12.59 -6.14
CA ARG A 150 1.35 12.29 -5.20
C ARG A 150 1.81 12.34 -3.75
N ASN A 151 3.06 11.99 -3.45
CA ASN A 151 3.62 12.13 -2.11
C ASN A 151 3.79 13.56 -1.59
N TYR A 152 3.86 14.55 -2.47
CA TYR A 152 4.06 15.96 -2.12
C TYR A 152 2.82 16.84 -2.29
N SER A 153 1.87 16.50 -3.17
CA SER A 153 0.81 17.46 -3.56
C SER A 153 -0.52 17.44 -2.82
N GLU A 154 -0.84 16.47 -1.95
CA GLU A 154 -2.16 16.47 -1.29
C GLU A 154 -2.08 16.11 0.20
N GLU A 155 -1.93 17.14 1.04
CA GLU A 155 -2.88 17.23 2.15
C GLU A 155 -4.26 17.25 1.50
N VAL A 156 -4.98 16.13 1.55
CA VAL A 156 -6.40 16.12 1.21
C VAL A 156 -7.08 16.95 2.30
N SER A 157 -7.06 18.27 2.11
CA SER A 157 -7.98 19.19 2.74
C SER A 157 -9.34 18.65 2.35
N TYR A 158 -10.06 18.08 3.32
CA TYR A 158 -11.50 17.95 3.20
C TYR A 158 -11.98 19.37 2.90
N GLY A 159 -12.26 19.65 1.62
CA GLY A 159 -13.08 20.77 1.26
C GLY A 159 -14.38 20.55 2.01
N ALA A 160 -14.51 21.23 3.15
CA ALA A 160 -15.83 21.59 3.63
C ALA A 160 -16.53 22.15 2.39
N PRO A 161 -17.70 21.60 1.99
CA PRO A 161 -18.40 22.18 0.87
C PRO A 161 -18.60 23.65 1.22
N SER A 162 -17.95 24.53 0.47
CA SER A 162 -18.30 25.94 0.42
C SER A 162 -19.66 26.03 -0.25
N GLY A 163 -20.71 25.59 0.46
CA GLY A 163 -22.06 26.10 0.25
C GLY A 163 -21.98 27.56 0.68
N GLY A 164 -22.05 28.53 -0.23
CA GLY A 164 -23.16 28.64 -1.16
C GLY A 164 -24.32 29.20 -0.35
N CYS A 165 -24.59 30.48 -0.53
CA CYS A 165 -25.69 31.20 0.10
C CYS A 165 -26.98 30.36 0.05
N PHE A 166 -27.52 30.01 1.22
CA PHE A 166 -28.91 29.61 1.31
C PHE A 166 -29.76 30.87 1.16
N CYS A 167 -30.14 31.17 -0.09
CA CYS A 167 -31.34 31.95 -0.34
C CYS A 167 -32.54 31.09 0.07
N PHE A 168 -33.03 31.29 1.30
CA PHE A 168 -34.41 30.95 1.63
C PHE A 168 -35.32 32.02 1.02
N PRO A 169 -36.41 31.66 0.31
CA PRO A 169 -37.46 32.63 0.03
C PRO A 169 -38.21 32.88 1.33
N CYS A 170 -38.26 34.15 1.74
CA CYS A 170 -39.19 34.70 2.72
C CYS A 170 -39.06 34.17 4.17
N ILE A 171 -38.35 34.91 5.01
CA ILE A 171 -38.92 35.72 6.11
C ILE A 171 -37.74 36.34 6.87
N CYS A 172 -37.62 37.68 6.80
CA CYS A 172 -36.72 38.45 7.63
C CYS A 172 -37.35 38.65 9.01
N LEU A 173 -36.67 38.23 10.08
CA LEU A 173 -36.86 38.82 11.40
C LEU A 173 -35.48 39.23 11.95
N PRO A 174 -35.33 40.48 12.44
CA PRO A 174 -34.06 40.94 12.97
C PRO A 174 -33.82 40.35 14.36
N ILE A 175 -32.60 39.89 14.59
CA ILE A 175 -32.09 39.55 15.93
C ILE A 175 -31.77 40.87 16.63
N MET A 176 -32.48 41.18 17.71
CA MET A 176 -32.02 42.14 18.72
C MET A 176 -31.32 41.37 19.84
N PHE A 177 -30.22 41.95 20.33
CA PHE A 177 -29.43 41.48 21.47
C PHE A 177 -30.26 41.27 22.74
#